data_AF-A0A918SDH5-F1
#
_entry.id   AF-A0A918SDH5-F1
#
_cell.length_a   1.000
_cell.length_b   1.000
_cell.length_c   1.000
_cell.angle_alpha   90.00
_cell.angle_beta   90.00
_cell.angle_gamma   90.00
#
_symmetry.space_group_name_H-M   'P 1'
#
loop_
_entity.id
_entity.type
_entity.pdbx_description
1 polymer ?
#
loop_
_entity_poly.entity_id
_entity_poly.type
_entity_poly.pdbx_seq_one_letter_code
_entity_poly.pdbx_strand_id
1 'polypeptide(L)'
;MSEVTTIGLDIAKNVFHAHGADAGGRALFSRKISRTKLLEFFARQPQCLVALEACGGAHHWARELTLLGHEVKLMPPAYVKPFVKRNKNDAVDAEAICEAAQRTNMRFVAIKSEEQQASALVFRTRDLRGHLPEYGWVAPKGPSHIAVLSGLLDGEMGSSLPDAATPMLHDARSA
;
A
#
# COMPACT_ATOMS: atom_id res chain seq x y z
N MET A 1 -24.12 -9.49 -17.13
CA MET A 1 -23.72 -8.40 -16.20
C MET A 1 -22.23 -8.18 -16.40
N SER A 2 -21.76 -6.94 -16.42
CA SER A 2 -20.33 -6.64 -16.51
C SER A 2 -19.64 -6.95 -15.18
N GLU A 3 -18.62 -7.80 -15.22
CA GLU A 3 -17.83 -8.18 -14.04
C GLU A 3 -16.66 -7.21 -13.81
N VAL A 4 -16.24 -7.08 -12.55
CA VAL A 4 -15.08 -6.26 -12.19
C VAL A 4 -13.82 -7.03 -12.57
N THR A 5 -13.01 -6.44 -13.46
CA THR A 5 -11.76 -7.05 -13.93
C THR A 5 -10.53 -6.31 -13.43
N THR A 6 -10.66 -5.01 -13.17
CA THR A 6 -9.59 -4.17 -12.66
C THR A 6 -10.10 -3.30 -11.52
N ILE A 7 -9.33 -3.20 -10.44
CA ILE A 7 -9.57 -2.28 -9.32
C ILE A 7 -8.35 -1.36 -9.18
N GLY A 8 -8.55 -0.06 -9.37
CA GLY A 8 -7.59 0.94 -8.94
C GLY A 8 -7.79 1.24 -7.46
N LEU A 9 -6.73 1.12 -6.66
CA LEU A 9 -6.77 1.30 -5.23
C LEU A 9 -5.83 2.43 -4.81
N ASP A 10 -6.41 3.53 -4.36
CA ASP A 10 -5.68 4.58 -3.64
C ASP A 10 -5.56 4.23 -2.15
N ILE A 11 -4.35 4.37 -1.61
CA ILE A 11 -4.02 3.95 -0.25
C ILE A 11 -3.58 5.13 0.61
N ALA A 12 -4.18 5.26 1.79
CA ALA A 12 -3.72 6.14 2.85
C ALA A 12 -3.59 5.38 4.17
N LYS A 13 -3.29 6.10 5.26
CA LYS A 13 -3.00 5.48 6.57
C LYS A 13 -4.16 4.62 7.08
N ASN A 14 -5.37 5.18 7.08
CA ASN A 14 -6.55 4.58 7.71
C ASN A 14 -7.73 4.39 6.76
N VAL A 15 -7.65 5.00 5.58
CA VAL A 15 -8.74 5.12 4.63
C VAL A 15 -8.17 4.84 3.24
N PHE A 16 -8.96 4.15 2.45
CA PHE A 16 -8.63 3.68 1.12
C PHE A 16 -9.78 4.05 0.20
N HIS A 17 -9.50 4.18 -1.09
CA HIS A 17 -10.56 4.32 -2.08
C HIS A 17 -10.33 3.34 -3.22
N ALA A 18 -11.34 2.53 -3.51
CA ALA A 18 -11.31 1.53 -4.57
C ALA A 18 -12.23 1.97 -5.71
N HIS A 19 -11.70 1.95 -6.93
CA HIS A 19 -12.45 2.16 -8.16
C HIS A 19 -12.41 0.88 -8.99
N GLY A 20 -13.56 0.23 -9.17
CA GLY A 20 -13.66 -1.00 -9.94
C GLY A 20 -14.22 -0.76 -11.35
N ALA A 21 -13.58 -1.35 -12.35
CA ALA A 21 -13.98 -1.25 -13.75
C ALA A 21 -14.07 -2.63 -14.43
N ASP A 22 -14.90 -2.71 -15.47
CA ASP A 22 -14.94 -3.87 -16.37
C ASP A 22 -13.78 -3.86 -17.37
N ALA A 23 -13.71 -4.89 -18.23
CA ALA A 23 -12.63 -5.06 -19.20
C ALA A 23 -12.55 -3.91 -20.24
N GLY A 24 -13.64 -3.18 -20.45
CA GLY A 24 -13.69 -2.01 -21.32
C GLY A 24 -13.31 -0.70 -20.61
N GLY A 25 -12.95 -0.78 -19.33
CA GLY A 25 -12.63 0.37 -18.50
C GLY A 25 -13.85 1.14 -17.99
N ARG A 26 -15.06 0.60 -18.16
CA ARG A 26 -16.27 1.25 -17.65
C ARG A 26 -16.35 1.07 -16.14
N ALA A 27 -16.49 2.18 -15.42
CA ALA A 27 -16.66 2.18 -13.97
C ALA A 27 -17.91 1.39 -13.55
N LEU A 28 -17.71 0.44 -12.65
CA LEU A 28 -18.77 -0.34 -12.01
C LEU A 28 -19.05 0.11 -10.58
N PHE A 29 -18.01 0.54 -9.85
CA PHE A 29 -18.15 1.13 -8.53
C PHE A 29 -17.01 2.08 -8.18
N SER A 30 -17.27 2.96 -7.22
CA SER A 30 -16.26 3.79 -6.54
C SER A 30 -16.59 3.82 -5.06
N ARG A 31 -15.67 3.36 -4.20
CA ARG A 31 -15.97 3.10 -2.78
C ARG A 31 -14.81 3.46 -1.86
N LYS A 32 -15.14 4.23 -0.82
CA LYS A 32 -14.28 4.48 0.34
C LYS A 32 -14.31 3.30 1.31
N ILE A 33 -13.14 2.83 1.76
CA ILE A 33 -12.97 1.64 2.59
C ILE A 33 -12.03 1.96 3.76
N SER A 34 -12.33 1.50 4.97
CA SER A 34 -11.40 1.64 6.11
C SER A 34 -10.30 0.58 6.04
N ARG A 35 -9.13 0.86 6.64
CA ARG A 35 -8.02 -0.10 6.78
C ARG A 35 -8.48 -1.48 7.24
N THR A 36 -9.30 -1.50 8.29
CA THR A 36 -9.82 -2.71 8.93
C THR A 36 -10.77 -3.53 8.07
N LYS A 37 -11.37 -2.92 7.04
CA LYS A 37 -12.34 -3.54 6.14
C LYS A 37 -11.75 -3.87 4.77
N LEU A 38 -10.48 -3.53 4.51
CA LEU A 38 -9.89 -3.67 3.19
C LEU A 38 -9.79 -5.13 2.75
N LEU A 39 -9.21 -6.00 3.59
CA LEU A 39 -9.07 -7.43 3.27
C LEU A 39 -10.43 -8.13 3.17
N GLU A 40 -11.39 -7.79 4.05
CA GLU A 40 -12.77 -8.30 3.96
C GLU A 40 -13.45 -7.89 2.65
N PHE A 41 -13.19 -6.66 2.18
CA PHE A 41 -13.72 -6.18 0.91
C PHE A 41 -13.16 -6.98 -0.27
N PHE A 42 -11.84 -7.18 -0.33
CA PHE A 42 -11.18 -7.90 -1.43
C PHE A 42 -11.46 -9.41 -1.41
N ALA A 43 -11.55 -10.03 -0.22
CA ALA A 43 -11.91 -11.45 -0.10
C ALA A 43 -13.31 -11.77 -0.66
N ARG A 44 -14.18 -10.77 -0.82
CA ARG A 44 -15.51 -10.89 -1.44
C ARG A 44 -15.53 -10.54 -2.93
N GLN A 45 -14.45 -10.00 -3.47
CA GLN A 45 -14.34 -9.71 -4.89
C GLN A 45 -13.93 -10.98 -5.64
N PRO A 46 -14.37 -11.15 -6.91
CA PRO A 46 -13.72 -12.11 -7.78
C PRO A 46 -12.24 -11.77 -7.96
N GLN A 47 -11.43 -12.79 -8.27
CA GLN A 47 -10.02 -12.58 -8.62
C GLN A 47 -9.94 -11.61 -9.81
N CYS A 48 -9.15 -10.56 -9.65
CA CYS A 48 -9.06 -9.45 -10.59
C CYS A 48 -7.68 -8.79 -10.48
N LEU A 49 -7.37 -7.92 -11.44
CA LEU A 49 -6.20 -7.08 -11.38
C LEU A 49 -6.42 -5.95 -10.37
N VAL A 50 -5.54 -5.83 -9.38
CA VAL A 50 -5.53 -4.69 -8.46
C VAL A 50 -4.31 -3.83 -8.75
N ALA A 51 -4.53 -2.58 -9.11
CA ALA A 51 -3.47 -1.62 -9.37
C ALA A 51 -3.35 -0.65 -8.19
N LEU A 52 -2.11 -0.37 -7.78
CA LEU A 52 -1.79 0.61 -6.75
C LEU A 52 -0.68 1.54 -7.25
N GLU A 53 -0.68 2.79 -6.79
CA GLU A 53 0.52 3.63 -6.88
C GLU A 53 1.59 3.11 -5.90
N ALA A 54 2.84 3.03 -6.36
CA ALA A 54 3.97 2.68 -5.53
C ALA A 54 4.29 3.80 -4.52
N CYS A 55 3.85 3.60 -3.27
CA CYS A 55 4.11 4.49 -2.14
C CYS A 55 4.46 3.69 -0.88
N GLY A 56 4.66 4.37 0.27
CA GLY A 56 5.21 3.77 1.50
C GLY A 56 4.43 2.59 2.09
N GLY A 57 3.15 2.37 1.73
CA GLY A 57 2.39 1.20 2.16
C GLY A 57 2.09 0.19 1.06
N ALA A 58 2.50 0.49 -0.18
CA ALA A 58 1.99 -0.23 -1.35
C ALA A 58 2.51 -1.67 -1.43
N HIS A 59 3.76 -1.90 -1.03
CA HIS A 59 4.35 -3.24 -1.03
C HIS A 59 3.66 -4.18 -0.04
N HIS A 60 3.39 -3.73 1.20
CA HIS A 60 2.62 -4.51 2.17
C HIS A 60 1.25 -4.90 1.62
N TRP A 61 0.47 -3.92 1.16
CA TRP A 61 -0.85 -4.21 0.61
C TRP A 61 -0.80 -5.09 -0.64
N ALA A 62 0.21 -4.94 -1.48
CA ALA A 62 0.36 -5.79 -2.63
C ALA A 62 0.61 -7.25 -2.26
N ARG A 63 1.40 -7.52 -1.22
CA ARG A 63 1.58 -8.87 -0.68
C ARG A 63 0.26 -9.44 -0.15
N GLU A 64 -0.44 -8.70 0.72
CA GLU A 64 -1.71 -9.12 1.30
C GLU A 64 -2.78 -9.44 0.23
N LEU A 65 -2.92 -8.56 -0.77
CA LEU A 65 -3.87 -8.75 -1.86
C LEU A 65 -3.49 -9.92 -2.79
N THR A 66 -2.19 -10.16 -2.97
CA THR A 66 -1.69 -11.33 -3.71
C THR A 66 -2.04 -12.63 -2.97
N LEU A 67 -1.96 -12.65 -1.64
CA LEU A 67 -2.34 -13.81 -0.83
C LEU A 67 -3.84 -14.15 -0.94
N LEU A 68 -4.69 -13.15 -1.20
CA LEU A 68 -6.12 -13.34 -1.50
C LEU A 68 -6.38 -13.83 -2.94
N GLY A 69 -5.33 -14.00 -3.75
CA GLY A 69 -5.40 -14.53 -5.12
C GLY A 69 -5.62 -13.48 -6.21
N HIS A 70 -5.48 -12.19 -5.90
CA HIS A 70 -5.52 -11.14 -6.92
C HIS A 70 -4.18 -11.01 -7.65
N GLU A 71 -4.23 -10.65 -8.93
CA GLU A 71 -3.03 -10.16 -9.62
C GLU A 71 -2.81 -8.72 -9.18
N VAL A 72 -1.63 -8.39 -8.64
CA VAL A 72 -1.36 -7.04 -8.15
C VAL A 72 -0.25 -6.36 -8.95
N LYS A 73 -0.48 -5.09 -9.32
CA LYS A 73 0.49 -4.27 -10.06
C LYS A 73 0.74 -2.95 -9.37
N LEU A 74 2.01 -2.68 -9.07
CA LEU A 74 2.46 -1.40 -8.53
C LEU A 74 2.92 -0.48 -9.65
N MET A 75 2.38 0.73 -9.74
CA MET A 75 2.74 1.71 -10.77
C MET A 75 3.58 2.85 -10.17
N PRO A 76 4.62 3.33 -10.86
CA PRO A 76 5.32 4.54 -10.43
C PRO A 76 4.36 5.75 -10.41
N PRO A 77 4.45 6.65 -9.41
CA PRO A 77 3.60 7.86 -9.33
C PRO A 77 3.61 8.70 -10.61
N ALA A 78 4.76 8.77 -11.29
CA ALA A 78 4.91 9.51 -12.54
C ALA A 78 4.03 8.97 -13.69
N TYR A 79 3.65 7.69 -13.63
CA TYR A 79 2.82 7.03 -14.65
C TYR A 79 1.34 7.18 -14.34
N VAL A 80 0.97 7.38 -13.06
CA VAL A 80 -0.42 7.64 -12.63
C VAL A 80 -0.78 9.12 -12.83
N LYS A 81 0.16 10.03 -12.53
CA LYS A 81 -0.06 11.49 -12.55
C LYS A 81 -0.76 12.03 -13.82
N PRO A 82 -0.46 11.58 -15.05
CA PRO A 82 -1.15 12.07 -16.25
C PRO A 82 -2.66 11.76 -16.30
N PHE A 83 -3.13 10.77 -15.55
CA PHE A 83 -4.53 10.33 -15.52
C PHE A 83 -5.34 11.02 -14.41
N VAL A 84 -4.67 11.73 -13.49
CA VAL A 84 -5.33 12.43 -12.38
C VAL A 84 -6.06 13.66 -12.92
N LYS A 85 -7.39 13.67 -12.79
CA LYS A 85 -8.25 14.79 -13.18
C LYS A 85 -8.12 15.97 -12.20
N ARG A 86 -8.69 17.12 -12.56
CA ARG A 86 -8.74 18.31 -11.67
C ARG A 86 -9.46 17.98 -10.35
N ASN A 87 -9.18 18.77 -9.30
CA ASN A 87 -9.75 18.62 -7.96
C ASN A 87 -9.40 17.28 -7.29
N LYS A 88 -8.09 17.09 -7.08
CA LYS A 88 -7.50 15.87 -6.49
C LYS A 88 -8.22 15.46 -5.20
N ASN A 89 -8.64 14.20 -5.15
CA ASN A 89 -9.15 13.51 -3.98
C ASN A 89 -8.96 12.00 -4.16
N ASP A 90 -9.09 11.23 -3.08
CA ASP A 90 -8.86 9.79 -3.05
C ASP A 90 -9.67 9.02 -4.13
N ALA A 91 -10.90 9.46 -4.44
CA ALA A 91 -11.73 8.81 -5.45
C ALA A 91 -11.22 9.05 -6.88
N VAL A 92 -10.73 10.26 -7.16
CA VAL A 92 -10.11 10.64 -8.44
C VAL A 92 -8.76 9.95 -8.60
N ASP A 93 -8.00 9.82 -7.51
CA ASP A 93 -6.72 9.10 -7.54
C ASP A 93 -6.94 7.61 -7.80
N ALA A 94 -7.92 6.97 -7.16
CA ALA A 94 -8.27 5.58 -7.43
C ALA A 94 -8.76 5.34 -8.87
N GLU A 95 -9.55 6.26 -9.42
CA GLU A 95 -9.96 6.23 -10.83
C GLU A 95 -8.74 6.34 -11.76
N ALA A 96 -7.85 7.30 -11.50
CA ALA A 96 -6.63 7.51 -12.30
C ALA A 96 -5.71 6.28 -12.28
N ILE A 97 -5.55 5.64 -11.12
CA ILE A 97 -4.81 4.37 -11.00
C ILE A 97 -5.46 3.28 -11.85
N CYS A 98 -6.80 3.15 -11.79
CA CYS A 98 -7.54 2.16 -12.57
C CYS A 98 -7.37 2.40 -14.09
N GLU A 99 -7.48 3.65 -14.55
CA GLU A 99 -7.36 4.02 -15.95
C GLU A 99 -5.93 3.81 -16.48
N ALA A 100 -4.94 4.19 -15.68
CA ALA A 100 -3.53 3.99 -16.01
C ALA A 100 -3.21 2.50 -16.20
N ALA A 101 -3.71 1.64 -15.31
CA ALA A 101 -3.48 0.19 -15.37
C ALA A 101 -3.99 -0.48 -16.65
N GLN A 102 -4.96 0.14 -17.34
CA GLN A 102 -5.51 -0.38 -18.61
C GLN A 102 -4.61 -0.08 -19.82
N ARG A 103 -3.56 0.73 -19.67
CA ARG A 103 -2.65 1.04 -20.79
C ARG A 103 -1.72 -0.14 -21.08
N THR A 104 -1.63 -0.52 -22.35
CA THR A 104 -0.82 -1.68 -22.80
C THR A 104 0.68 -1.52 -22.62
N ASN A 105 1.20 -0.29 -22.66
CA ASN A 105 2.64 0.01 -22.53
C ASN A 105 3.03 0.47 -21.11
N MET A 106 2.26 0.07 -20.10
CA MET A 106 2.51 0.43 -18.71
C MET A 106 3.71 -0.34 -18.17
N ARG A 107 4.51 0.31 -17.31
CA ARG A 107 5.63 -0.32 -16.58
C ARG A 107 5.29 -0.38 -15.11
N PHE A 108 5.66 -1.50 -14.48
CA PHE A 108 5.31 -1.78 -13.10
C PHE A 108 6.55 -1.95 -12.24
N VAL A 109 6.41 -1.57 -10.97
CA VAL A 109 7.41 -1.80 -9.93
C VAL A 109 7.25 -3.22 -9.42
N ALA A 110 8.36 -3.96 -9.29
CA ALA A 110 8.33 -5.28 -8.69
C ALA A 110 7.85 -5.20 -7.23
N ILE A 111 6.93 -6.09 -6.85
CA ILE A 111 6.52 -6.24 -5.45
C ILE A 111 7.69 -6.87 -4.68
N LYS A 112 8.18 -6.17 -3.66
CA LYS A 112 9.30 -6.63 -2.85
C LYS A 112 8.82 -7.49 -1.68
N SER A 113 9.62 -8.48 -1.32
CA SER A 113 9.47 -9.18 -0.04
C SER A 113 9.84 -8.25 1.12
N GLU A 114 9.49 -8.65 2.34
CA GLU A 114 9.80 -7.86 3.54
C GLU A 114 11.32 -7.78 3.76
N GLU A 115 12.04 -8.87 3.51
CA GLU A 115 13.50 -8.95 3.59
C GLU A 115 14.17 -8.05 2.56
N GLN A 116 13.60 -7.96 1.35
CA GLN A 116 14.10 -7.07 0.30
C GLN A 116 13.89 -5.60 0.66
N GLN A 117 12.79 -5.26 1.34
CA GLN A 117 12.56 -3.90 1.85
C GLN A 117 13.50 -3.60 3.01
N ALA A 118 13.65 -4.53 3.96
CA ALA A 118 14.55 -4.38 5.12
C ALA A 118 16.01 -4.19 4.69
N SER A 119 16.47 -4.97 3.70
CA SER A 119 17.83 -4.84 3.16
C SER A 119 18.09 -3.47 2.53
N ALA A 120 17.06 -2.83 1.96
CA ALA A 120 17.16 -1.48 1.41
C ALA A 120 17.19 -0.40 2.50
N LEU A 121 16.67 -0.69 3.70
CA LEU A 121 16.71 0.22 4.85
C LEU A 121 18.08 0.29 5.48
N VAL A 122 18.88 -0.79 5.45
CA VAL A 122 20.25 -0.83 6.03
C VAL A 122 21.11 0.35 5.56
N PHE A 123 20.87 0.87 4.35
CA PHE A 123 21.59 2.00 3.76
C PHE A 123 20.95 3.39 4.03
N ARG A 124 19.85 3.48 4.77
CA ARG A 124 19.06 4.71 4.99
C ARG A 124 18.97 5.05 6.49
N THR A 125 19.83 5.96 6.93
CA THR A 125 20.06 6.28 8.35
C THR A 125 19.04 7.25 8.98
N ARG A 126 17.92 7.60 8.32
CA ARG A 126 17.00 8.64 8.84
C ARG A 126 15.52 8.29 8.68
N ASP A 127 14.86 8.26 9.83
CA ASP A 127 13.40 8.28 10.07
C ASP A 127 12.61 6.96 9.84
N LEU A 128 12.86 5.98 10.73
CA LEU A 128 12.21 4.66 10.74
C LEU A 128 10.68 4.69 10.85
N ARG A 129 10.10 5.74 11.45
CA ARG A 129 8.64 5.92 11.52
C ARG A 129 8.00 6.04 10.14
N GLY A 130 8.76 6.52 9.16
CA GLY A 130 8.32 6.60 7.76
C GLY A 130 8.21 5.24 7.08
N HIS A 131 8.89 4.22 7.59
CA HIS A 131 9.00 2.89 6.97
C HIS A 131 8.06 1.84 7.58
N LEU A 132 7.51 2.07 8.77
CA LEU A 132 6.52 1.15 9.37
C LEU A 132 5.34 0.77 8.45
N PRO A 133 4.80 1.68 7.60
CA PRO A 133 3.75 1.32 6.66
C PRO A 133 4.15 0.26 5.63
N GLU A 134 5.45 0.13 5.33
CA GLU A 134 5.99 -0.89 4.42
C GLU A 134 5.82 -2.31 4.95
N TYR A 135 5.60 -2.43 6.28
CA TYR A 135 5.38 -3.67 7.02
C TYR A 135 3.97 -3.72 7.64
N GLY A 136 3.06 -2.83 7.22
CA GLY A 136 1.68 -2.85 7.69
C GLY A 136 1.42 -2.13 9.02
N TRP A 137 2.41 -1.46 9.59
CA TRP A 137 2.29 -0.74 10.85
C TRP A 137 2.05 0.75 10.64
N VAL A 138 1.21 1.36 11.48
CA VAL A 138 0.98 2.81 11.47
C VAL A 138 1.47 3.39 12.79
N ALA A 139 2.53 4.20 12.75
CA ALA A 139 3.04 4.87 13.94
C ALA A 139 2.00 5.84 14.53
N PRO A 140 1.72 5.80 15.84
CA PRO A 140 0.99 6.88 16.51
C PRO A 140 1.79 8.20 16.46
N LYS A 141 1.09 9.34 16.34
CA LYS A 141 1.70 10.67 16.27
C LYS A 141 1.75 11.33 17.66
N GLY A 142 2.85 12.01 17.98
CA GLY A 142 3.01 12.90 19.14
C GLY A 142 4.19 12.54 20.07
N PRO A 143 4.70 13.49 20.88
CA PRO A 143 5.86 13.27 21.77
C PRO A 143 5.61 12.20 22.84
N SER A 144 4.37 12.07 23.30
CA SER A 144 3.91 11.11 24.31
C SER A 144 3.98 9.64 23.86
N HIS A 145 4.25 9.37 22.58
CA HIS A 145 4.23 8.02 22.03
C HIS A 145 5.61 7.39 21.82
N ILE A 146 6.72 8.07 22.20
CA ILE A 146 8.07 7.47 22.12
C ILE A 146 8.16 6.23 23.03
N ALA A 147 7.66 6.32 24.26
CA ALA A 147 7.64 5.19 25.18
C ALA A 147 6.74 4.04 24.68
N VAL A 148 5.60 4.37 24.05
CA VAL A 148 4.69 3.38 23.44
C VAL A 148 5.34 2.71 22.24
N LEU A 149 6.07 3.46 21.41
CA LEU A 149 6.84 2.91 20.29
C LEU A 149 7.95 1.97 20.78
N SER A 150 8.71 2.33 21.83
CA SER A 150 9.68 1.40 22.44
C SER A 150 9.01 0.14 22.99
N GLY A 151 7.85 0.26 23.64
CA GLY A 151 7.11 -0.91 24.13
C GLY A 151 6.58 -1.81 23.01
N LEU A 152 6.13 -1.23 21.90
CA LEU A 152 5.69 -1.99 20.71
C LEU A 152 6.86 -2.68 20.00
N LEU A 153 8.02 -2.01 19.94
CA LEU A 153 9.26 -2.57 19.38
C LEU A 153 9.79 -3.74 20.19
N ASP A 154 9.66 -3.71 21.51
CA ASP A 154 10.04 -4.84 22.38
C ASP A 154 8.95 -5.94 22.46
N GLY A 155 7.85 -5.78 21.72
CA GLY A 155 6.69 -6.69 21.70
C GLY A 155 6.33 -7.20 20.30
N GLU A 156 5.03 -7.26 19.99
CA GLU A 156 4.48 -7.83 18.74
C GLU A 156 5.08 -7.24 17.45
N MET A 157 5.42 -5.94 17.45
CA MET A 157 5.98 -5.29 16.28
C MET A 157 7.43 -5.73 16.03
N GLY A 158 8.24 -5.86 17.09
CA GLY A 158 9.61 -6.37 16.96
C GLY A 158 9.65 -7.80 16.43
N SER A 159 8.76 -8.66 16.92
CA SER A 159 8.68 -10.07 16.49
C SER A 159 8.11 -10.28 15.10
N SER A 160 7.40 -9.29 14.53
CA SER A 160 6.79 -9.37 13.21
C SER A 160 7.62 -8.73 12.10
N LEU A 161 8.72 -8.04 12.46
CA LEU A 161 9.62 -7.42 11.49
C LEU A 161 10.75 -8.39 11.09
N PRO A 162 11.28 -8.29 9.86
CA PRO A 162 12.42 -9.09 9.45
C PRO A 162 13.66 -8.78 10.28
N ASP A 163 14.49 -9.80 10.56
CA ASP A 163 15.73 -9.67 11.35
C ASP A 163 16.65 -8.54 10.84
N ALA A 164 16.69 -8.30 9.53
CA ALA A 164 17.50 -7.26 8.92
C ALA A 164 17.03 -5.82 9.28
N ALA A 165 15.78 -5.64 9.70
CA ALA A 165 15.24 -4.36 10.15
C ALA A 165 15.52 -4.10 11.64
N THR A 166 15.70 -5.15 12.45
CA THR A 166 15.84 -5.10 13.92
C THR A 166 17.03 -4.25 14.41
N PRO A 167 18.26 -4.34 13.86
CA PRO A 167 19.39 -3.54 14.31
C PRO A 167 19.16 -2.03 14.17
N MET A 168 18.46 -1.62 13.10
CA MET A 168 18.16 -0.21 12.87
C MET A 168 17.19 0.36 13.89
N LEU A 169 16.30 -0.48 14.44
CA LEU A 169 15.33 -0.09 15.47
C LEU A 169 16.00 0.19 16.82
N HIS A 170 17.10 -0.50 17.13
CA HIS A 170 17.86 -0.28 18.36
C HIS A 170 18.66 1.03 18.33
N ASP A 171 19.29 1.37 17.20
CA ASP A 171 20.07 2.62 17.08
C ASP A 171 19.21 3.88 17.19
N ALA A 172 17.94 3.81 16.77
CA ALA A 172 17.00 4.94 16.88
C ALA A 172 16.47 5.19 18.30
N ARG A 173 16.78 4.33 19.28
CA ARG A 173 16.50 4.60 20.71
C ARG A 173 17.50 5.58 21.33
N SER A 174 18.65 5.79 20.68
CA SER A 174 19.78 6.55 21.22
C SER A 174 19.90 7.98 20.67
N ALA A 175 18.96 8.43 19.83
CA ALA A 175 18.90 9.77 19.24
C ALA A 175 17.63 10.52 19.65
#